data_AF-A0A3A9FRE5-F1
#
_entry.id   AF-A0A3A9FRE5-F1
#
_cell.length_a   1.000
_cell.length_b   1.000
_cell.length_c   1.000
_cell.angle_alpha   90.00
_cell.angle_beta   90.00
_cell.angle_gamma   90.00
#
_symmetry.space_group_name_H-M   'P 1'
#
loop_
_entity.id
_entity.type
_entity.pdbx_description
1 polymer ?
#
loop_
_entity_poly.entity_id
_entity_poly.type
_entity_poly.pdbx_seq_one_letter_code
_entity_poly.pdbx_strand_id
1 'polypeptide(L)' 'MRIGSKVVLKETVIVVTGAKAQALPIGTKGILKRVHRDAATLQIGGALYSDIPLQSLKQDQ' A
#
# COMPACT_ATOMS: atom_id res chain seq x y z
N MET A 1 3.65 0.85 12.61
CA MET A 1 4.28 1.44 11.41
C MET A 1 4.15 2.96 11.49
N ARG A 2 5.11 3.72 10.94
CA ARG A 2 5.08 5.20 10.96
C ARG A 2 5.02 5.75 9.53
N ILE A 3 4.44 6.93 9.35
CA ILE A 3 4.49 7.65 8.06
C ILE A 3 5.98 7.86 7.70
N GLY A 4 6.32 7.61 6.44
CA GLY A 4 7.68 7.63 5.92
C GLY A 4 8.41 6.28 6.00
N SER A 5 7.89 5.29 6.74
CA SER A 5 8.49 3.96 6.80
C SER A 5 8.35 3.21 5.47
N LYS A 6 9.38 2.41 5.14
CA LYS A 6 9.27 1.38 4.11
C LYS A 6 8.36 0.26 4.61
N VAL A 7 7.45 -0.16 3.75
CA VAL A 7 6.47 -1.21 4.02
C VAL A 7 6.44 -2.16 2.86
N VAL A 8 5.97 -3.37 3.12
CA VAL A 8 5.82 -4.41 2.11
C VAL A 8 4.44 -5.05 2.22
N LEU A 9 3.84 -5.35 1.08
CA LEU A 9 2.56 -6.06 1.02
C LEU A 9 2.75 -7.52 1.46
N LYS A 10 1.92 -7.98 2.41
CA LYS A 10 1.90 -9.38 2.88
C LYS A 10 1.05 -10.31 2.01
N GLU A 11 0.27 -9.73 1.10
CA GLU A 11 -0.66 -10.41 0.21
C GLU A 11 -0.85 -9.57 -1.06
N THR A 12 -1.46 -10.15 -2.09
CA THR A 12 -1.80 -9.40 -3.30
C THR A 12 -2.98 -8.48 -3.03
N VAL A 13 -2.84 -7.19 -3.32
CA VAL A 13 -3.91 -6.18 -3.15
C VAL A 13 -4.38 -5.74 -4.53
N ILE A 14 -5.69 -5.80 -4.76
CA ILE A 14 -6.30 -5.25 -5.97
C ILE A 14 -6.74 -3.83 -5.66
N VAL A 15 -6.15 -2.86 -6.36
CA VAL A 15 -6.54 -1.45 -6.26
C VAL A 15 -7.36 -1.09 -7.47
N VAL A 16 -8.51 -0.46 -7.24
CA VAL A 16 -9.40 0.02 -8.28
C VAL A 16 -9.39 1.55 -8.27
N THR A 17 -9.03 2.15 -9.39
CA THR A 17 -9.01 3.61 -9.57
C THR A 17 -9.84 3.96 -10.80
N GLY A 18 -11.08 4.41 -10.57
CA GLY A 18 -12.06 4.61 -11.63
C GLY A 18 -12.34 3.30 -12.37
N ALA A 19 -12.11 3.28 -13.68
CA ALA A 19 -12.29 2.09 -14.52
C ALA A 19 -11.07 1.17 -14.60
N LYS A 20 -9.96 1.49 -13.91
CA LYS A 20 -8.73 0.69 -13.93
C LYS A 20 -8.60 -0.14 -12.66
N ALA A 21 -8.42 -1.44 -12.81
CA ALA A 21 -8.02 -2.32 -11.72
C ALA A 21 -6.54 -2.72 -11.91
N GLN A 22 -5.77 -2.67 -10.83
CA GLN A 22 -4.37 -3.07 -10.81
C GLN A 22 -4.12 -4.00 -9.65
N ALA A 23 -3.50 -5.14 -9.92
CA ALA A 23 -3.02 -6.05 -8.89
C ALA A 23 -1.61 -5.64 -8.45
N LEU A 24 -1.46 -5.34 -7.16
CA LEU A 24 -0.18 -5.16 -6.50
C LEU A 24 0.22 -6.49 -5.86
N PRO A 25 1.22 -7.21 -6.39
CA PRO A 25 1.56 -8.53 -5.90
C PRO A 25 2.11 -8.50 -4.47
N ILE A 26 1.99 -9.63 -3.76
CA ILE A 26 2.70 -9.86 -2.50
C ILE A 26 4.20 -9.52 -2.63
N GLY A 27 4.78 -8.94 -1.59
CA GLY A 27 6.18 -8.51 -1.63
C GLY A 27 6.41 -7.15 -2.29
N THR A 28 5.37 -6.51 -2.86
CA THR A 28 5.48 -5.14 -3.37
C THR A 28 5.88 -4.20 -2.24
N LYS A 29 6.98 -3.46 -2.44
CA LYS A 29 7.50 -2.50 -1.49
C LYS A 29 6.96 -1.10 -1.78
N GLY A 30 6.68 -0.34 -0.74
CA GLY A 30 6.22 1.04 -0.84
C GLY A 30 6.64 1.88 0.36
N ILE A 31 6.34 3.17 0.28
CA ILE A 31 6.51 4.11 1.38
C ILE A 31 5.14 4.46 1.93
N LEU A 32 4.94 4.31 3.23
CA LEU A 32 3.71 4.72 3.89
C LEU A 32 3.61 6.25 3.92
N LYS A 33 2.60 6.82 3.24
CA LYS A 33 2.40 8.28 3.13
C LYS A 33 1.32 8.82 4.03
N ARG A 34 0.25 8.05 4.23
CA ARG A 34 -0.88 8.41 5.08
C ARG A 34 -1.51 7.16 5.66
N VAL A 35 -2.06 7.29 6.86
CA VAL A 35 -2.91 6.27 7.49
C VAL A 35 -4.25 6.92 7.78
N HIS A 36 -5.34 6.25 7.43
CA HIS A 36 -6.69 6.68 7.76
C HIS A 36 -7.58 5.48 8.07
N ARG A 37 -8.12 5.43 9.30
CA ARG A 37 -8.89 4.29 9.82
C ARG A 37 -8.17 2.97 9.57
N ASP A 38 -8.70 2.15 8.67
CA ASP A 38 -8.23 0.79 8.37
C ASP A 38 -7.43 0.70 7.07
N ALA A 39 -7.15 1.84 6.44
CA ALA A 39 -6.42 1.91 5.18
C ALA A 39 -5.21 2.87 5.24
N ALA A 40 -4.33 2.71 4.26
CA ALA A 40 -3.15 3.51 4.07
C ALA A 40 -3.04 4.01 2.64
N THR A 41 -2.41 5.16 2.48
CA THR A 41 -1.87 5.60 1.21
C THR A 41 -0.41 5.19 1.11
N LEU A 42 -0.08 4.43 0.07
CA LEU A 42 1.29 4.01 -0.24
C LEU A 42 1.81 4.72 -1.49
N GLN A 43 3.09 5.08 -1.47
CA GLN A 43 3.82 5.42 -2.68
C GLN A 43 4.60 4.18 -3.15
N ILE A 44 4.26 3.65 -4.33
CA ILE A 44 4.89 2.48 -4.95
C ILE A 44 5.32 2.86 -6.36
N GLY A 45 6.62 2.76 -6.66
CA GLY A 45 7.15 3.04 -8.00
C GLY A 45 6.84 4.46 -8.53
N GLY A 46 6.62 5.44 -7.65
CA GLY A 46 6.25 6.81 -8.02
C GLY A 46 4.74 7.08 -8.08
N ALA A 47 3.90 6.04 -8.13
CA ALA A 47 2.44 6.18 -8.06
C ALA A 47 1.94 6.16 -6.61
N LEU A 48 0.87 6.91 -6.35
CA LEU A 48 0.16 6.87 -5.08
C LEU A 48 -1.05 5.95 -5.19
N TYR A 49 -1.12 4.99 -4.26
CA TYR A 49 -2.24 4.08 -4.11
C TYR A 49 -2.91 4.42 -2.79
N SER A 50 -4.12 4.97 -2.86
CA SER A 50 -5.00 5.12 -1.71
C SER A 50 -5.67 3.79 -1.39
N ASP A 51 -6.27 3.71 -0.20
CA ASP A 51 -7.18 2.62 0.17
C ASP A 51 -6.52 1.22 0.25
N ILE A 52 -5.21 1.17 0.52
CA ILE A 52 -4.52 -0.09 0.79
C ILE A 52 -4.86 -0.53 2.22
N PRO A 53 -5.44 -1.73 2.44
CA PRO A 53 -5.79 -2.18 3.78
C PRO A 53 -4.56 -2.25 4.68
N LEU A 54 -4.61 -1.65 5.88
CA LEU A 54 -3.49 -1.65 6.83
C LEU A 54 -3.07 -3.06 7.21
N GLN A 55 -4.05 -3.96 7.33
CA GLN A 55 -3.79 -5.36 7.62
C GLN A 55 -2.91 -6.01 6.55
N SER A 56 -2.97 -5.58 5.28
CA SER A 56 -2.18 -6.11 4.18
C SER A 56 -0.72 -5.65 4.20
N LEU A 57 -0.32 -4.85 5.19
CA LEU A 57 1.01 -4.26 5.28
C LEU A 57 1.82 -4.83 6.45
N LYS A 58 3.12 -4.96 6.22
CA LYS A 58 4.12 -5.11 7.29
C LYS A 58 5.26 -4.12 7.09
N GLN A 59 5.94 -3.77 8.17
CA GLN A 59 7.14 -2.93 8.11
C GLN A 59 8.27 -3.72 7.41
N ASP A 60 8.91 -3.13 6.41
CA ASP A 60 10.11 -3.68 5.76
C ASP A 60 11.27 -3.38 6.71
N GLN A 61 11.69 -4.39 7.48
CA GLN A 61 12.83 -4.30 8.40
C GLN A 61 14.15 -4.28 7.64
#